data_AF-A0A2X1XBA3-F1
#
_entry.id   AF-A0A2X1XBA3-F1
#
_cell.length_a   1.000
_cell.length_b   1.000
_cell.length_c   1.000
_cell.angle_alpha   90.00
_cell.angle_beta   90.00
_cell.angle_gamma   90.00
#
_symmetry.space_group_name_H-M   'P 1'
#
loop_
_entity.id
_entity.type
_entity.pdbx_description
1 polymer ?
#
loop_
_entity_poly.entity_id
_entity_poly.type
_entity_poly.pdbx_seq_one_letter_code
_entity_poly.pdbx_strand_id
1 'polypeptide(L)'
;MLKELIEALKAMPKEECKGPRVVTSGVITDNPALLEVLDNFNVCVVADDVAAESRGFKVDVDTSIEDPYMALADQFARMDEDPILYDPDIWKRPKCC
;
A
#
# COMPACT_ATOMS: atom_id res chain seq x y z
N MET A 1 -16.21 -4.44 11.32
CA MET A 1 -14.92 -5.15 11.19
C MET A 1 -13.70 -4.22 11.13
N LEU A 2 -13.35 -3.55 10.01
CA LEU A 2 -12.12 -2.71 9.96
C LEU A 2 -12.16 -1.52 10.94
N LYS A 3 -13.28 -0.82 11.02
CA LYS A 3 -13.46 0.31 11.95
C LYS A 3 -13.34 -0.13 13.41
N GLU A 4 -13.92 -1.28 13.77
CA GLU A 4 -13.80 -1.84 15.13
C GLU A 4 -12.36 -2.21 15.47
N LEU A 5 -11.61 -2.79 14.52
CA LEU A 5 -10.20 -3.11 14.70
C LEU A 5 -9.36 -1.84 14.95
N ILE A 6 -9.59 -0.79 14.16
CA ILE A 6 -8.89 0.50 14.33
C ILE A 6 -9.16 1.10 15.72
N GLU A 7 -10.41 1.06 16.18
CA GLU A 7 -10.75 1.59 17.52
C GLU A 7 -10.14 0.74 18.64
N ALA A 8 -10.10 -0.58 18.50
CA ALA A 8 -9.40 -1.45 19.45
C ALA A 8 -7.89 -1.15 19.50
N LEU A 9 -7.24 -0.98 18.34
CA LEU A 9 -5.80 -0.65 18.25
C LEU A 9 -5.48 0.72 18.84
N LYS A 10 -6.35 1.73 18.67
CA LYS A 10 -6.18 3.05 19.28
C LYS A 10 -6.31 3.04 20.80
N ALA A 11 -7.08 2.11 21.36
CA ALA A 11 -7.26 1.98 22.81
C ALA A 11 -6.09 1.27 23.50
N MET A 12 -5.29 0.52 22.74
CA MET A 12 -4.08 -0.15 23.24
C MET A 12 -2.94 0.87 23.45
N PRO A 13 -2.02 0.60 24.39
CA PRO A 13 -0.81 1.42 24.53
C PRO A 13 0.02 1.35 23.24
N LYS A 14 0.74 2.44 22.91
CA LYS A 14 1.66 2.43 21.77
C LYS A 14 2.78 1.44 22.03
N GLU A 15 2.92 0.46 21.15
CA GLU A 15 4.03 -0.48 21.15
C GLU A 15 5.19 0.06 20.30
N GLU A 16 6.42 -0.13 20.76
CA GLU A 16 7.61 0.16 19.98
C GLU A 16 8.07 -1.10 19.24
N CYS A 17 8.39 -0.94 17.96
CA CYS A 17 9.05 -1.98 17.18
C CYS A 17 10.46 -2.22 17.71
N LYS A 18 10.71 -3.45 18.16
CA LYS A 18 11.99 -3.86 18.73
C LYS A 18 13.08 -4.10 17.68
N GLY A 19 12.69 -4.37 16.43
CA GLY A 19 13.62 -4.58 15.31
C GLY A 19 13.45 -3.55 14.19
N PRO A 20 14.04 -3.81 13.01
CA PRO A 20 14.07 -2.84 11.92
C PRO A 20 12.67 -2.60 11.37
N ARG A 21 12.37 -1.33 11.08
CA ARG A 21 11.16 -0.90 10.38
C ARG A 21 11.44 -0.93 8.88
N VAL A 22 10.63 -1.69 8.14
CA VAL A 22 10.81 -1.88 6.70
C VAL A 22 9.55 -1.48 5.93
N VAL A 23 9.75 -1.21 4.65
CA VAL A 23 8.69 -1.01 3.66
C VAL A 23 8.75 -2.15 2.67
N THR A 24 7.63 -2.84 2.47
CA THR A 24 7.49 -3.87 1.45
C THR A 24 7.09 -3.23 0.11
N SER A 25 7.67 -3.66 -1.00
CA SER A 25 7.28 -3.19 -2.33
C SER A 25 7.27 -4.36 -3.30
N GLY A 26 6.26 -4.41 -4.17
CA GLY A 26 6.12 -5.47 -5.15
C GLY A 26 4.68 -5.70 -5.58
N VAL A 27 4.38 -6.95 -5.97
CA VAL A 27 3.04 -7.33 -6.44
C VAL A 27 2.21 -7.91 -5.28
N ILE A 28 2.77 -8.85 -4.51
CA ILE A 28 2.11 -9.59 -3.43
C ILE A 28 3.12 -9.88 -2.30
N THR A 29 2.67 -9.82 -1.04
CA THR A 29 3.45 -10.11 0.18
C THR A 29 2.71 -11.00 1.19
N ASP A 30 1.85 -11.91 0.73
CA ASP A 30 0.94 -12.70 1.57
C ASP A 30 1.45 -14.11 1.94
N ASN A 31 2.65 -14.48 1.51
CA ASN A 31 3.17 -15.84 1.73
C ASN A 31 3.38 -16.10 3.24
N PRO A 32 2.73 -17.11 3.84
CA PRO A 32 2.82 -17.34 5.29
C PRO A 32 4.24 -17.61 5.79
N ALA A 33 5.07 -18.31 5.02
CA ALA A 33 6.45 -18.58 5.39
C ALA A 33 7.32 -17.31 5.37
N LEU A 34 7.01 -16.35 4.48
CA LEU A 34 7.68 -15.05 4.47
C LEU A 34 7.31 -14.25 5.72
N LEU A 35 6.02 -14.19 6.05
CA LEU A 35 5.51 -13.46 7.23
C LEU A 35 6.08 -14.04 8.52
N GLU A 36 6.12 -15.37 8.64
CA GLU A 36 6.71 -16.05 9.81
C GLU A 36 8.21 -15.73 9.95
N VAL A 37 8.95 -15.63 8.85
CA VAL A 37 10.36 -15.20 8.89
C VAL A 37 10.48 -13.76 9.39
N LEU A 38 9.66 -12.82 8.91
CA LEU A 38 9.69 -11.44 9.37
C LEU A 38 9.44 -11.35 10.89
N ASP A 39 8.44 -12.07 11.38
CA ASP A 39 8.12 -12.14 12.81
C ASP A 39 9.27 -12.75 13.62
N ASN A 40 9.83 -13.88 13.17
CA ASN A 40 10.93 -14.56 13.85
C ASN A 40 12.18 -13.68 14.00
N PHE A 41 12.41 -12.75 13.07
CA PHE A 41 13.53 -11.81 13.11
C PHE A 41 13.16 -10.42 13.68
N ASN A 42 11.95 -10.25 14.23
CA ASN A 42 11.42 -8.97 14.73
C ASN A 42 11.45 -7.85 13.68
N VAL A 43 11.29 -8.18 12.40
CA VAL A 43 11.22 -7.20 11.32
C VAL A 43 9.81 -6.65 11.26
N CYS A 44 9.64 -5.35 11.53
CA CYS A 44 8.36 -4.70 11.50
C CYS A 44 8.08 -4.09 10.12
N VAL A 45 7.08 -4.63 9.41
CA VAL A 45 6.52 -3.96 8.23
C VAL A 45 5.63 -2.80 8.69
N VAL A 46 5.98 -1.57 8.33
CA VAL A 46 5.26 -0.37 8.80
C VAL A 46 4.57 0.42 7.70
N ALA A 47 4.89 0.12 6.44
CA ALA A 47 4.24 0.64 5.26
C ALA A 47 4.49 -0.34 4.10
N ASP A 48 3.68 -0.23 3.06
CA ASP A 48 3.81 -1.02 1.84
C ASP A 48 3.56 -0.16 0.59
N ASP A 49 4.17 -0.59 -0.51
CA ASP A 49 3.84 -0.24 -1.88
C ASP A 49 3.63 -1.54 -2.67
N VAL A 50 2.54 -2.24 -2.34
CA VAL A 50 2.23 -3.56 -2.87
C VAL A 50 0.93 -3.51 -3.67
N ALA A 51 0.96 -4.07 -4.88
CA ALA A 51 -0.19 -4.04 -5.80
C ALA A 51 -1.47 -4.64 -5.19
N ALA A 52 -1.34 -5.77 -4.48
CA ALA A 52 -2.46 -6.45 -3.83
C ALA A 52 -2.91 -5.82 -2.49
N GLU A 53 -2.21 -4.80 -1.99
CA GLU A 53 -2.44 -4.18 -0.68
C GLU A 53 -2.73 -2.67 -0.86
N SER A 54 -1.84 -1.77 -0.41
CA SER A 54 -2.14 -0.34 -0.32
C SER A 54 -2.37 0.35 -1.67
N ARG A 55 -1.82 -0.20 -2.75
CA ARG A 55 -2.00 0.41 -4.08
C ARG A 55 -3.45 0.41 -4.54
N GLY A 56 -4.22 -0.62 -4.18
CA GLY A 56 -5.61 -0.77 -4.61
C GLY A 56 -6.56 0.31 -4.09
N PHE A 57 -6.22 0.98 -2.98
CA PHE A 57 -7.04 2.04 -2.38
C PHE A 57 -6.29 3.38 -2.24
N LYS A 58 -5.14 3.53 -2.91
CA LYS A 58 -4.31 4.74 -2.85
C LYS A 58 -4.96 5.95 -3.52
N VAL A 59 -5.73 5.72 -4.59
CA VAL A 59 -6.42 6.76 -5.37
C VAL A 59 -7.91 6.63 -5.17
N ASP A 60 -8.54 7.68 -4.65
CA ASP A 60 -9.99 7.77 -4.49
C ASP A 60 -10.69 8.06 -5.83
N VAL A 61 -11.92 7.56 -5.96
CA VAL A 61 -12.81 7.90 -7.10
C VAL A 61 -13.22 9.36 -7.01
N ASP A 62 -13.20 10.08 -8.14
CA ASP A 62 -13.77 11.43 -8.20
C ASP A 62 -15.30 11.35 -8.28
N THR A 63 -15.97 11.72 -7.19
CA THR A 63 -17.44 11.70 -7.09
C THR A 63 -18.13 12.89 -7.78
N SER A 64 -17.38 13.82 -8.37
CA SER A 64 -17.93 14.94 -9.14
C SER A 64 -18.23 14.58 -10.60
N ILE A 65 -17.68 13.48 -11.11
CA ILE A 65 -17.93 12.97 -12.46
C ILE A 65 -19.33 12.31 -12.50
N GLU A 66 -20.21 12.81 -13.37
CA GLU A 66 -21.60 12.34 -13.45
C GLU A 66 -21.74 10.87 -13.89
N ASP A 67 -20.92 10.43 -14.84
CA ASP A 67 -20.92 9.04 -15.31
C ASP A 67 -20.04 8.16 -14.41
N PRO A 68 -20.63 7.18 -13.68
CA PRO A 68 -19.88 6.32 -12.78
C PRO A 68 -18.83 5.46 -13.49
N TYR A 69 -19.03 5.09 -14.75
CA TYR A 69 -18.02 4.33 -15.50
C TYR A 69 -16.82 5.20 -15.85
N MET A 70 -17.06 6.47 -16.20
CA MET A 70 -15.98 7.44 -16.41
C MET A 70 -15.24 7.75 -15.12
N ALA A 71 -15.95 7.86 -13.99
CA ALA A 71 -15.32 8.08 -12.69
C ALA A 71 -14.36 6.93 -12.30
N LEU A 72 -14.75 5.68 -12.57
CA LEU A 72 -13.90 4.50 -12.34
C LEU A 72 -12.73 4.42 -13.33
N ALA A 73 -12.98 4.72 -14.62
CA ALA A 73 -11.91 4.74 -15.62
C ALA A 73 -10.87 5.82 -15.32
N ASP A 74 -11.32 6.99 -14.86
CA ASP A 74 -10.46 8.09 -14.43
C ASP A 74 -9.69 7.76 -13.14
N GLN A 75 -10.31 7.08 -12.17
CA GLN A 75 -9.59 6.56 -10.99
C GLN A 75 -8.44 5.65 -11.42
N PHE A 76 -8.72 4.68 -12.31
CA PHE A 76 -7.71 3.74 -12.80
C PHE A 76 -6.60 4.45 -13.59
N ALA A 77 -6.95 5.46 -14.41
CA ALA A 77 -5.98 6.23 -15.17
C ALA A 77 -5.09 7.14 -14.31
N ARG A 78 -5.57 7.55 -13.13
CA ARG A 78 -4.80 8.34 -12.14
C ARG A 78 -3.94 7.50 -11.21
N MET A 79 -4.07 6.16 -11.24
CA MET A 79 -3.14 5.30 -10.54
C MET A 79 -1.75 5.48 -11.14
N ASP A 80 -0.82 5.97 -10.32
CA ASP A 80 0.58 6.19 -10.67
C ASP A 80 1.46 5.26 -9.84
N GLU A 81 2.73 5.13 -10.22
CA GLU A 81 3.75 4.34 -9.51
C GLU A 81 3.46 2.81 -9.52
N ASP A 82 2.80 2.31 -10.57
CA ASP A 82 2.59 0.86 -10.77
C ASP A 82 3.38 0.35 -12.00
N PRO A 83 4.25 -0.67 -11.86
CA PRO A 83 4.97 -1.25 -12.98
C PRO A 83 4.11 -1.93 -14.06
N ILE A 84 2.82 -2.20 -13.78
CA ILE A 84 1.85 -2.76 -14.72
C ILE A 84 1.20 -1.65 -15.56
N LEU A 85 1.14 -0.43 -15.03
CA LEU A 85 0.54 0.71 -15.73
C LEU A 85 1.59 1.39 -16.62
N TYR A 86 1.13 1.87 -17.77
CA TYR A 86 2.02 2.57 -18.69
C TYR A 86 2.37 3.95 -18.14
N ASP A 87 3.65 4.13 -17.81
CA ASP A 87 4.25 5.42 -17.54
C ASP A 87 5.45 5.64 -18.48
N PRO A 88 5.44 6.67 -19.36
CA PRO A 88 6.57 6.97 -20.24
C PRO A 88 7.86 7.29 -19.47
N ASP A 89 7.73 7.72 -18.21
CA ASP A 89 8.81 8.16 -17.35
C ASP A 89 9.28 7.07 -16.37
N ILE A 90 8.72 5.86 -16.44
CA ILE A 90 9.02 4.75 -15.50
C ILE A 90 10.51 4.38 -15.44
N TRP A 91 11.24 4.61 -16.53
CA TRP A 91 12.69 4.33 -16.63
C TRP A 91 13.56 5.45 -16.05
N LYS A 92 12.98 6.61 -15.73
CA LYS A 92 13.73 7.73 -15.17
C LYS A 92 14.04 7.41 -13.71
N ARG A 93 15.33 7.35 -13.37
CA ARG A 93 15.74 7.37 -11.97
C ARG A 93 15.20 8.66 -11.33
N PRO A 94 14.56 8.59 -10.14
CA PRO A 94 14.23 9.77 -9.38
C PRO A 94 15.50 10.61 -9.22
N LYS A 95 15.38 11.94 -9.34
CA LYS A 95 16.52 12.82 -9.07
C LYS A 95 16.97 12.56 -7.63
N CYS A 96 18.23 12.18 -7.44
CA CYS A 96 18.80 12.03 -6.11
C CYS A 96 18.59 13.35 -5.33
N CYS A 97 17.92 13.24 -4.19
CA CYS A 97 17.73 14.32 -3.22
C CYS A 97 19.07 14.82 -2.68
#